data_AF-A0A382Z2J1-F1
#
_entry.id   AF-A0A382Z2J1-F1
#
_cell.length_a   1.000
_cell.length_b   1.000
_cell.length_c   1.000
_cell.angle_alpha   90.00
_cell.angle_beta   90.00
_cell.angle_gamma   90.00
#
_symmetry.space_group_name_H-M   'P 1'
#
loop_
_entity.id
_entity.type
_entity.pdbx_description
1 polymer ?
#
loop_
_entity_poly.entity_id
_entity_poly.type
_entity_poly.pdbx_seq_one_letter_code
_entity_poly.pdbx_strand_id
1 'polypeptide(L)'
;VKLTLAQADLECDIVEVGVTLTDNTEMRTLNRNHRLQDKPTNVLSFAGQDPDAPYHAGPLLLGDIVLAHGVLLEEAQRQGKCLHDHYCHLLVHGTLHLLGHD
;
A
#
# COMPACT_ATOMS: atom_id res chain seq x y z
N VAL A 1 9.18 -7.04 -8.07
CA VAL A 1 9.21 -7.43 -6.64
C VAL A 1 10.53 -8.11 -6.27
N LYS A 2 10.90 -9.26 -6.84
CA LYS A 2 12.17 -9.95 -6.51
C LYS A 2 13.45 -9.10 -6.67
N LEU A 3 13.49 -8.24 -7.70
CA LEU A 3 14.60 -7.30 -7.94
C LEU A 3 14.68 -6.17 -6.90
N THR A 4 13.54 -5.63 -6.48
CA THR A 4 13.46 -4.53 -5.51
C THR A 4 13.79 -5.01 -4.09
N LEU A 5 13.36 -6.22 -3.74
CA LEU A 5 13.68 -6.86 -2.45
C LEU A 5 15.18 -7.13 -2.31
N ALA A 6 15.83 -7.60 -3.38
CA ALA A 6 17.28 -7.81 -3.40
C ALA A 6 18.09 -6.50 -3.29
N GLN A 7 17.53 -5.36 -3.72
CA GLN A 7 18.14 -4.04 -3.54
C GLN A 7 17.89 -3.45 -2.14
N ALA A 8 16.86 -3.93 -1.44
CA ALA A 8 16.53 -3.52 -0.08
C ALA A 8 17.25 -4.36 1.00
N ASP A 9 18.22 -5.20 0.62
CA ASP A 9 18.94 -6.15 1.50
C ASP A 9 18.01 -7.08 2.31
N LEU A 10 16.81 -7.35 1.79
CA LEU A 10 15.85 -8.26 2.41
C LEU A 10 16.12 -9.70 1.92
N GLU A 11 16.89 -10.48 2.69
CA GLU A 11 17.06 -11.92 2.46
C GLU A 11 15.83 -12.69 2.96
N CYS A 12 14.84 -12.88 2.09
CA CYS A 12 13.64 -13.64 2.42
C CYS A 12 13.10 -14.42 1.20
N ASP A 13 12.73 -15.68 1.41
CA ASP A 13 12.18 -16.55 0.35
C ASP A 13 10.71 -16.21 0.02
N ILE A 14 9.96 -15.68 0.98
CA ILE A 14 8.51 -15.42 0.86
C ILE A 14 8.15 -14.09 1.50
N VAL A 15 7.57 -13.20 0.72
CA VAL A 15 7.14 -11.87 1.19
C VAL A 15 5.62 -11.77 1.09
N GLU A 16 5.01 -11.15 2.09
CA GLU A 16 3.57 -10.94 2.18
C GLU A 16 3.22 -9.45 2.20
N VAL A 17 2.18 -9.09 1.44
CA VAL A 17 1.56 -7.75 1.43
C VAL A 17 0.05 -7.93 1.55
N GLY A 18 -0.56 -7.34 2.56
CA GLY A 18 -2.01 -7.25 2.67
C GLY A 18 -2.55 -6.18 1.73
N VAL A 19 -3.61 -6.50 0.97
CA VAL A 19 -4.28 -5.52 0.11
C VAL A 19 -5.76 -5.51 0.42
N THR A 20 -6.27 -4.36 0.85
CA THR A 20 -7.67 -4.17 1.23
C THR A 20 -8.34 -3.14 0.33
N LEU A 21 -9.48 -3.51 -0.23
CA LEU A 21 -10.37 -2.59 -0.93
C LEU A 21 -11.44 -2.09 0.04
N THR A 22 -11.55 -0.77 0.17
CA THR A 22 -12.45 -0.10 1.11
C THR A 22 -13.34 0.91 0.39
N ASP A 23 -14.39 1.35 1.08
CA ASP A 23 -15.20 2.49 0.67
C ASP A 23 -14.61 3.83 1.16
N ASN A 24 -15.20 4.94 0.72
CA ASN A 24 -14.71 6.27 1.06
C ASN A 24 -14.93 6.63 2.56
N THR A 25 -15.89 6.00 3.23
CA THR A 25 -16.21 6.28 4.64
C THR A 25 -15.18 5.68 5.57
N GLU A 26 -14.86 4.41 5.36
CA GLU A 26 -13.82 3.71 6.10
C GLU A 26 -12.44 4.30 5.77
N MET A 27 -12.14 4.58 4.49
CA MET A 27 -10.91 5.28 4.12
C MET A 27 -10.76 6.65 4.80
N ARG A 28 -11.82 7.47 4.86
CA ARG A 28 -11.77 8.76 5.57
C ARG A 28 -11.47 8.56 7.06
N THR A 29 -12.06 7.53 7.67
CA THR A 29 -11.81 7.19 9.08
C THR A 29 -10.35 6.79 9.29
N LEU A 30 -9.81 5.93 8.44
CA LEU A 30 -8.40 5.54 8.48
C LEU A 30 -7.47 6.75 8.28
N ASN A 31 -7.73 7.56 7.26
CA ASN A 31 -6.89 8.72 6.96
C ASN A 31 -6.90 9.76 8.10
N ARG A 32 -8.06 9.95 8.75
CA ARG A 32 -8.18 10.79 9.95
C ARG A 32 -7.39 10.20 11.11
N ASN A 33 -7.53 8.92 11.38
CA ASN A 33 -6.91 8.29 12.54
C ASN A 33 -5.38 8.19 12.42
N HIS A 34 -4.86 7.97 11.21
CA HIS A 34 -3.42 7.73 10.99
C HIS A 34 -2.66 8.92 10.42
N ARG A 35 -3.29 9.80 9.64
CA ARG A 35 -2.64 10.99 9.04
C ARG A 35 -3.24 12.31 9.51
N LEU A 36 -4.22 12.29 10.42
CA LEU A 36 -4.95 13.47 10.91
C LEU A 36 -5.65 14.26 9.78
N GLN A 37 -6.00 13.57 8.69
CA GLN A 37 -6.69 14.16 7.54
C GLN A 37 -8.13 13.65 7.45
N ASP A 38 -9.10 14.51 7.74
CA ASP A 38 -10.52 14.15 7.71
C ASP A 38 -11.13 14.20 6.30
N LYS A 39 -10.53 13.45 5.38
CA LYS A 39 -11.00 13.25 4.01
C LYS A 39 -10.57 11.86 3.50
N PRO A 40 -11.32 11.24 2.59
CA PRO A 40 -10.83 10.03 1.95
C PRO A 40 -9.61 10.36 1.06
N THR A 41 -8.73 9.37 0.86
CA THR A 41 -7.60 9.40 -0.07
C THR A 41 -7.67 8.17 -0.96
N ASN A 42 -6.90 8.12 -2.05
CA ASN A 42 -6.91 6.98 -2.96
C ASN A 42 -6.21 5.75 -2.36
N VAL A 43 -5.07 5.94 -1.69
CA VAL A 43 -4.28 4.87 -1.07
C VAL A 43 -3.73 5.28 0.31
N LEU A 44 -3.63 4.32 1.22
CA LEU A 44 -2.82 4.36 2.44
C LEU A 44 -1.92 3.12 2.50
N SER A 45 -0.67 3.31 2.86
CA SER A 45 0.29 2.22 3.12
C SER A 45 0.65 2.19 4.59
N PHE A 46 0.54 1.02 5.20
CA PHE A 46 0.91 0.77 6.60
C PHE A 46 2.08 -0.21 6.60
N ALA A 47 3.28 0.30 6.87
CA ALA A 47 4.47 -0.54 6.96
C ALA A 47 4.30 -1.61 8.05
N GLY A 48 4.74 -2.82 7.73
CA GLY A 48 4.78 -3.97 8.64
C GLY A 48 5.85 -3.80 9.73
N GLN A 49 6.22 -4.91 10.37
CA GLN A 49 7.21 -4.88 11.45
C GLN A 49 8.56 -4.34 10.98
N ASP A 50 9.32 -3.84 11.96
CA ASP A 50 10.68 -3.33 11.82
C ASP A 50 11.55 -4.33 11.02
N PRO A 51 12.17 -3.94 9.91
CA PRO A 51 13.11 -4.80 9.18
C PRO A 51 14.28 -5.28 10.05
N ASP A 52 14.56 -4.59 11.17
CA ASP A 52 15.58 -4.98 12.16
C ASP A 52 15.04 -5.98 13.21
N ALA A 53 13.76 -6.36 13.16
CA ALA A 53 13.20 -7.38 14.04
C ALA A 53 13.90 -8.74 13.81
N PRO A 54 14.24 -9.48 14.88
CA PRO A 54 15.00 -10.73 14.75
C PRO A 54 14.26 -11.70 13.82
N TYR A 55 14.97 -12.16 12.78
CA TYR A 55 14.45 -13.02 11.73
C TYR A 55 13.63 -14.19 12.32
N HIS A 56 12.33 -14.16 12.08
CA HIS A 56 11.44 -15.27 12.40
C HIS A 56 11.36 -16.20 11.19
N ALA A 57 11.32 -17.52 11.43
CA ALA A 57 11.15 -18.52 10.38
C ALA A 57 9.72 -18.45 9.79
N GLY A 58 9.45 -17.44 8.98
CA GLY A 58 8.15 -17.13 8.39
C GLY A 58 8.28 -16.09 7.26
N PRO A 59 7.19 -15.80 6.54
CA PRO A 59 7.22 -14.80 5.49
C PRO A 59 7.51 -13.41 6.05
N LEU A 60 8.27 -12.60 5.32
CA LEU A 60 8.48 -11.20 5.65
C LEU A 60 7.19 -10.43 5.36
N LEU A 61 6.60 -9.85 6.41
CA LEU A 61 5.40 -9.02 6.29
C LEU A 61 5.79 -7.58 5.97
N LEU A 62 5.64 -7.15 4.70
CA LEU A 62 5.92 -5.75 4.34
C LEU A 62 4.87 -4.78 4.89
N GLY A 63 3.66 -5.29 5.15
CA GLY A 63 2.54 -4.51 5.68
C GLY A 63 1.34 -4.49 4.75
N ASP A 64 0.53 -3.45 4.88
CA ASP A 64 -0.80 -3.36 4.28
C ASP A 64 -0.91 -2.17 3.32
N ILE A 65 -1.59 -2.38 2.20
CA ILE A 65 -2.01 -1.35 1.25
C ILE A 65 -3.54 -1.31 1.25
N VAL A 66 -4.10 -0.16 1.60
CA VAL A 66 -5.54 0.06 1.63
C VAL A 66 -5.93 1.02 0.50
N LEU A 67 -6.86 0.61 -0.35
CA LEU A 67 -7.28 1.33 -1.56
C LEU A 67 -8.77 1.66 -1.51
N ALA A 68 -9.13 2.92 -1.74
CA ALA A 68 -10.53 3.36 -1.73
C ALA A 68 -11.14 3.32 -3.13
N HIS A 69 -11.99 2.32 -3.40
CA HIS A 69 -12.55 2.13 -4.74
C HIS A 69 -13.30 3.35 -5.27
N GLY A 70 -14.08 4.02 -4.41
CA GLY A 70 -14.83 5.22 -4.81
C GLY A 70 -13.92 6.36 -5.24
N VAL A 71 -12.88 6.66 -4.46
CA VAL A 71 -11.89 7.70 -4.80
C VAL A 71 -11.17 7.35 -6.10
N LEU A 72 -10.69 6.12 -6.26
CA LEU A 72 -10.00 5.71 -7.49
C LEU A 72 -10.90 5.83 -8.72
N LEU A 73 -12.18 5.45 -8.60
CA LEU A 73 -13.15 5.55 -9.70
C LEU A 73 -13.38 7.01 -10.11
N GLU A 74 -13.61 7.90 -9.14
CA GLU A 74 -13.77 9.33 -9.37
C GLU A 74 -12.52 9.95 -10.01
N GLU A 75 -11.32 9.58 -9.53
CA GLU A 75 -10.06 10.04 -10.09
C GLU A 75 -9.82 9.52 -11.52
N ALA A 76 -10.11 8.24 -11.77
CA ALA A 76 -9.99 7.63 -13.08
C ALA A 76 -10.89 8.33 -14.11
N GLN A 77 -12.15 8.60 -13.75
CA GLN A 77 -13.09 9.34 -14.59
C GLN A 77 -12.62 10.78 -14.83
N ARG A 78 -12.24 11.50 -13.76
CA ARG A 78 -11.80 12.90 -13.85
C ARG A 78 -10.53 13.07 -14.68
N GLN A 79 -9.61 12.11 -14.61
CA GLN A 79 -8.32 12.17 -15.29
C GLN A 79 -8.28 11.43 -16.62
N GLY A 80 -9.39 10.80 -17.03
CA GLY A 80 -9.44 9.98 -18.25
C GLY A 80 -8.50 8.76 -18.20
N LYS A 81 -8.23 8.22 -17.00
CA LYS A 81 -7.36 7.05 -16.82
C LYS A 81 -8.17 5.76 -16.88
N CYS A 82 -7.55 4.70 -17.41
CA CYS A 82 -8.06 3.35 -17.21
C CYS A 82 -8.05 3.03 -15.71
N LEU A 83 -9.18 2.57 -15.17
CA LEU A 83 -9.30 2.25 -13.75
C LEU A 83 -8.32 1.15 -13.34
N HIS A 84 -8.17 0.12 -14.17
CA HIS A 84 -7.21 -0.97 -13.95
C HIS A 84 -5.77 -0.44 -13.83
N ASP A 85 -5.35 0.43 -14.74
CA ASP A 85 -3.98 0.96 -14.73
C ASP A 85 -3.75 1.88 -13.53
N HIS A 86 -4.79 2.59 -13.09
CA HIS A 86 -4.76 3.38 -11.86
C HIS A 86 -4.54 2.49 -10.64
N TYR A 87 -5.24 1.35 -10.54
CA TYR A 87 -5.00 0.35 -9.51
C TYR A 87 -3.57 -0.19 -9.52
N CYS A 88 -3.07 -0.59 -10.69
CA CYS A 88 -1.71 -1.10 -10.84
C CYS A 88 -0.67 -0.07 -10.39
N HIS A 89 -0.85 1.19 -10.80
CA HIS A 89 0.04 2.28 -10.39
C HIS A 89 0.08 2.44 -8.86
N LEU A 90 -1.07 2.49 -8.20
CA LEU A 90 -1.13 2.66 -6.75
C LEU A 90 -0.67 1.42 -5.97
N LEU A 91 -0.82 0.20 -6.51
CA LEU A 91 -0.26 -1.00 -5.90
C LEU A 91 1.28 -0.99 -5.96
N VAL A 92 1.85 -0.60 -7.09
CA VAL A 92 3.31 -0.48 -7.24
C VAL A 92 3.83 0.63 -6.32
N HIS A 93 3.23 1.82 -6.36
CA HIS A 93 3.61 2.95 -5.51
C HIS A 93 3.45 2.64 -4.02
N GLY A 94 2.33 2.02 -3.64
CA GLY A 94 2.07 1.60 -2.27
C GLY A 94 3.09 0.58 -1.77
N THR A 95 3.49 -0.37 -2.62
CA THR A 95 4.55 -1.37 -2.30
C THR A 95 5.91 -0.71 -2.14
N LEU A 96 6.26 0.26 -2.99
CA LEU A 96 7.50 1.03 -2.86
C LEU A 96 7.54 1.80 -1.53
N HIS A 97 6.41 2.40 -1.14
CA HIS A 97 6.27 3.06 0.16
C HIS A 97 6.51 2.10 1.34
N LEU A 98 6.00 0.86 1.26
CA LEU A 98 6.27 -0.16 2.29
C LEU A 98 7.76 -0.53 2.39
N LEU A 99 8.49 -0.43 1.28
CA LEU A 99 9.94 -0.64 1.21
C LEU A 99 10.77 0.60 1.59
N GLY A 100 10.13 1.70 1.99
CA GLY A 100 10.81 2.95 2.34
C GLY A 100 11.19 3.83 1.13
N HIS A 101 10.55 3.63 -0.02
CA HIS A 101 10.74 4.43 -1.23
C HIS A 101 9.47 5.22 -1.58
N ASP A 102 9.62 6.48 -1.99
CA ASP A 102 8.52 7.39 -2.35
C ASP A 102 8.41 7.57 -3.88
#